data_AF-A0A7V0J2C3-F1
#
_entry.id   AF-A0A7V0J2C3-F1
#
_cell.length_a   1.000
_cell.length_b   1.000
_cell.length_c   1.000
_cell.angle_alpha   90.00
_cell.angle_beta   90.00
_cell.angle_gamma   90.00
#
_symmetry.space_group_name_H-M   'P 1'
#
loop_
_entity.id
_entity.type
_entity.pdbx_description
1 polymer ?
#
loop_
_entity_poly.entity_id
_entity_poly.type
_entity_poly.pdbx_seq_one_letter_code
_entity_poly.pdbx_strand_id
1 'polypeptide(L)'
;MSDIPSTPKHCAGKTANGKPCTQTILVDGVYCVAHAETAEVIHLRDAARADGGHARSNAARLMKLVKADPLHSDLFTKLAIAFEEVHDGVIAPNVANAMASLSRPMLALITSLDEAKRLSAVEASVASILETLESYGRRVTG
;
A
#
# COMPACT_ATOMS: atom_id res chain seq x y z
N MET A 1 -24.09 29.24 -40.60
CA MET A 1 -23.91 28.81 -39.19
C MET A 1 -23.49 27.36 -39.25
N SER A 2 -22.18 27.11 -39.13
CA SER A 2 -21.62 25.75 -39.24
C SER A 2 -21.66 25.10 -37.87
N ASP A 3 -22.43 24.03 -37.73
CA ASP A 3 -22.52 23.23 -36.52
C ASP A 3 -21.17 22.55 -36.24
N ILE A 4 -20.55 22.88 -35.11
CA ILE A 4 -19.36 22.17 -34.61
C ILE A 4 -19.88 20.88 -33.98
N PRO A 5 -19.49 19.68 -34.46
CA PRO A 5 -19.96 18.43 -33.88
C PRO A 5 -19.48 18.31 -32.42
N SER A 6 -20.44 18.20 -31.50
CA SER A 6 -20.20 17.95 -30.08
C SER A 6 -19.61 16.55 -29.90
N THR A 7 -18.32 16.45 -29.60
CA THR A 7 -17.67 15.18 -29.29
C THR A 7 -18.39 14.49 -28.12
N PRO A 8 -18.77 13.20 -28.25
CA PRO A 8 -19.46 12.49 -27.18
C PRO A 8 -18.57 12.43 -25.93
N LYS A 9 -19.11 12.85 -24.78
CA LYS A 9 -18.38 12.85 -23.49
C LYS A 9 -18.35 11.48 -22.82
N HIS A 10 -19.28 10.59 -23.17
CA HIS A 10 -19.48 9.29 -22.53
C HIS A 10 -19.30 8.15 -23.52
N CYS A 11 -18.73 7.06 -23.00
CA CYS A 11 -18.50 5.82 -23.73
C CYS A 11 -19.81 5.23 -24.31
N ALA A 12 -19.80 4.88 -25.60
CA ALA A 12 -20.94 4.24 -26.27
C ALA A 12 -21.13 2.75 -25.90
N GLY A 13 -20.16 2.15 -25.20
CA GLY A 13 -20.20 0.74 -24.76
C GLY A 13 -21.30 0.44 -23.74
N LYS A 14 -21.57 -0.85 -23.54
CA LYS A 14 -22.52 -1.37 -22.54
C LYS A 14 -21.77 -2.19 -21.51
N THR A 15 -22.19 -2.05 -20.25
CA THR A 15 -21.76 -2.94 -19.16
C THR A 15 -22.15 -4.39 -19.46
N ALA A 16 -21.54 -5.34 -18.74
CA ALA A 16 -21.88 -6.77 -18.84
C ALA A 16 -23.38 -7.05 -18.60
N ASN A 17 -24.06 -6.20 -17.83
CA ASN A 17 -25.50 -6.28 -17.56
C ASN A 17 -26.37 -5.52 -18.58
N GLY A 18 -25.80 -5.09 -19.71
CA GLY A 18 -26.50 -4.41 -20.80
C GLY A 18 -26.80 -2.92 -20.58
N LYS A 19 -26.50 -2.35 -19.39
CA LYS A 19 -26.70 -0.92 -19.11
C LYS A 19 -25.66 -0.05 -19.84
N PRO A 20 -25.99 1.19 -20.27
CA PRO A 20 -25.03 2.11 -20.88
C PRO A 20 -23.83 2.41 -19.97
N CYS A 21 -22.64 2.51 -20.55
CA CYS A 21 -21.43 2.89 -19.83
C CYS A 21 -21.44 4.39 -19.49
N THR A 22 -21.23 4.73 -18.22
CA THR A 22 -21.20 6.14 -17.76
C THR A 22 -19.80 6.75 -17.76
N GLN A 23 -18.76 5.95 -18.06
CA GLN A 23 -17.37 6.39 -18.03
C GLN A 23 -17.07 7.42 -19.12
N THR A 24 -16.26 8.41 -18.75
CA THR A 24 -15.77 9.45 -19.66
C THR A 24 -14.80 8.86 -20.68
N ILE A 25 -14.86 9.35 -21.91
CA ILE A 25 -13.89 9.01 -22.96
C ILE A 25 -12.60 9.80 -22.71
N LEU A 26 -11.45 9.13 -22.59
CA LEU A 26 -10.19 9.78 -22.24
C LEU A 26 -9.39 10.32 -23.43
N VAL A 27 -9.60 9.83 -24.67
CA VAL A 27 -8.91 10.32 -25.89
C VAL A 27 -9.76 10.00 -27.13
N ASP A 28 -9.74 10.89 -28.14
CA ASP A 28 -10.41 10.88 -29.47
C ASP A 28 -11.02 9.55 -29.93
N GLY A 29 -12.13 9.17 -29.33
CA GLY A 29 -12.75 7.87 -29.56
C GLY A 29 -14.20 7.83 -29.15
N VAL A 30 -14.81 6.66 -29.38
CA VAL A 30 -16.23 6.39 -29.08
C VAL A 30 -16.39 5.59 -27.78
N TYR A 31 -15.29 5.00 -27.27
CA TYR A 31 -15.30 4.08 -26.14
C TYR A 31 -14.29 4.50 -25.07
N CYS A 32 -14.59 4.22 -23.79
CA CYS A 32 -13.62 4.41 -22.69
C CYS A 32 -12.54 3.32 -22.72
N VAL A 33 -11.49 3.50 -21.90
CA VAL A 33 -10.37 2.54 -21.78
C VAL A 33 -10.83 1.11 -21.54
N ALA A 34 -11.96 0.90 -20.84
CA ALA A 34 -12.51 -0.43 -20.58
C ALA A 34 -13.22 -1.08 -21.77
N HIS A 35 -13.77 -0.30 -22.71
CA HIS A 35 -14.55 -0.79 -23.86
C HIS A 35 -13.87 -0.54 -25.21
N ALA A 36 -12.78 0.23 -25.26
CA ALA A 36 -12.02 0.40 -26.48
C ALA A 36 -11.34 -0.92 -26.86
N GLU A 37 -11.42 -1.31 -28.13
CA GLU A 37 -10.84 -2.54 -28.68
C GLU A 37 -9.60 -2.29 -29.54
N THR A 38 -9.06 -1.07 -29.49
CA THR A 38 -7.81 -0.76 -30.17
C THR A 38 -6.65 -1.50 -29.51
N ALA A 39 -5.71 -1.99 -30.33
CA ALA A 39 -4.57 -2.77 -29.85
C ALA A 39 -3.77 -2.02 -28.76
N GLU A 40 -3.55 -0.73 -28.95
CA GLU A 40 -2.84 0.14 -27.99
C GLU A 40 -3.51 0.18 -26.61
N VAL A 41 -4.84 0.29 -26.56
CA VAL A 41 -5.60 0.38 -25.29
C VAL A 41 -5.76 -0.98 -24.63
N ILE A 42 -5.81 -2.06 -25.41
CA ILE A 42 -5.72 -3.43 -24.88
C ILE A 42 -4.36 -3.65 -24.22
N HIS A 43 -3.27 -3.34 -24.92
CA HIS A 43 -1.91 -3.44 -24.39
C HIS A 43 -1.72 -2.61 -23.11
N LEU A 44 -2.24 -1.38 -23.07
CA LEU A 44 -2.17 -0.53 -21.88
C LEU A 44 -2.92 -1.14 -20.69
N ARG A 45 -4.12 -1.70 -20.91
CA ARG A 45 -4.87 -2.38 -19.83
C ARG A 45 -4.15 -3.61 -19.32
N ASP A 46 -3.58 -4.40 -20.22
CA ASP A 46 -2.90 -5.62 -19.83
C ASP A 46 -1.61 -5.33 -19.08
N ALA A 47 -0.85 -4.31 -19.50
CA ALA A 47 0.28 -3.79 -18.74
C ALA A 47 -0.14 -3.30 -17.35
N ALA A 48 -1.20 -2.48 -17.25
CA ALA A 48 -1.70 -1.98 -15.97
C ALA A 48 -2.22 -3.10 -15.04
N ARG A 49 -2.83 -4.15 -15.59
CA ARG A 49 -3.24 -5.35 -14.85
C ARG A 49 -2.04 -6.14 -14.35
N ALA A 50 -1.03 -6.32 -15.20
CA ALA A 50 0.22 -6.99 -14.82
C ALA A 50 0.93 -6.23 -13.70
N ASP A 51 1.05 -4.91 -13.81
CA ASP A 51 1.63 -4.02 -12.78
C ASP A 51 0.83 -4.08 -11.47
N GLY A 52 -0.50 -4.03 -11.56
CA GLY A 52 -1.38 -4.18 -10.41
C GLY A 52 -1.20 -5.54 -9.72
N GLY A 53 -1.02 -6.61 -10.49
CA GLY A 53 -0.70 -7.95 -9.99
C GLY A 53 0.67 -8.01 -9.31
N HIS A 54 1.70 -7.42 -9.93
CA HIS A 54 3.04 -7.34 -9.35
C HIS A 54 3.03 -6.58 -8.02
N ALA A 55 2.34 -5.45 -7.97
CA ALA A 55 2.22 -4.62 -6.76
C ALA A 55 1.39 -5.28 -5.64
N ARG A 56 0.42 -6.14 -5.99
CA ARG A 56 -0.42 -6.88 -5.03
C ARG A 56 0.17 -8.21 -4.58
N SER A 57 1.23 -8.69 -5.24
CA SER A 57 1.86 -9.96 -4.86
C SER A 57 2.27 -9.95 -3.38
N ASN A 58 2.16 -11.11 -2.72
CA ASN A 58 2.60 -11.26 -1.34
C ASN A 58 4.08 -10.87 -1.17
N ALA A 59 4.91 -11.20 -2.17
CA ALA A 59 6.31 -10.79 -2.22
C ALA A 59 6.49 -9.27 -2.24
N ALA A 60 5.75 -8.54 -3.09
CA ALA A 60 5.84 -7.08 -3.15
C ALA A 60 5.34 -6.41 -1.87
N ARG A 61 4.27 -6.94 -1.25
CA ARG A 61 3.77 -6.49 0.05
C ARG A 61 4.80 -6.71 1.17
N LEU A 62 5.42 -7.89 1.19
CA LEU A 62 6.43 -8.25 2.18
C LEU A 62 7.68 -7.38 2.02
N MET A 63 8.14 -7.14 0.79
CA MET A 63 9.27 -6.25 0.52
C MET A 63 9.02 -4.81 0.97
N LYS A 64 7.80 -4.29 0.83
CA LYS A 64 7.44 -2.96 1.35
C LYS A 64 7.54 -2.92 2.88
N LEU A 65 7.04 -3.95 3.55
CA LEU A 65 7.13 -4.07 5.02
C LEU A 65 8.58 -4.14 5.49
N VAL A 66 9.42 -4.96 4.84
CA VAL A 66 10.84 -5.13 5.20
C VAL A 66 11.64 -3.84 4.98
N LYS A 67 11.34 -3.05 3.94
CA LYS A 67 12.04 -1.79 3.65
C LYS A 67 11.57 -0.61 4.51
N ALA A 68 10.37 -0.68 5.07
CA ALA A 68 9.77 0.42 5.81
C ALA A 68 10.28 0.53 7.27
N ASP A 69 10.81 -0.56 7.83
CA ASP A 69 11.17 -0.62 9.25
C ASP A 69 12.49 -1.39 9.45
N PRO A 70 13.51 -0.79 10.10
CA PRO A 70 14.76 -1.47 10.47
C PRO A 70 14.58 -2.73 11.33
N LEU A 71 13.50 -2.83 12.12
CA LEU A 71 13.22 -4.02 12.93
C LEU A 71 12.74 -5.18 12.06
N HIS A 72 12.03 -4.88 10.97
CA HIS A 72 11.60 -5.88 10.01
C HIS A 72 12.79 -6.46 9.24
N SER A 73 13.83 -5.65 8.98
CA SER A 73 15.02 -6.12 8.27
C SER A 73 15.91 -7.04 9.11
N ASP A 74 16.06 -6.80 10.42
CA ASP A 74 16.82 -7.69 11.31
C ASP A 74 16.14 -9.07 11.47
N LEU A 75 14.83 -9.09 11.71
CA LEU A 75 14.07 -10.35 11.79
C LEU A 75 14.16 -11.14 10.48
N PHE A 76 14.06 -10.45 9.34
CA PHE A 76 14.17 -11.09 8.02
C PHE A 76 15.57 -11.66 7.79
N THR A 77 16.61 -10.96 8.24
CA THR A 77 18.01 -11.42 8.16
C THR A 77 18.21 -12.70 8.98
N LYS A 78 17.70 -12.74 10.22
CA LYS A 78 17.79 -13.95 11.07
C LYS A 78 17.05 -15.13 10.46
N LEU A 79 15.89 -14.90 9.85
CA LEU A 79 15.15 -15.96 9.14
C LEU A 79 15.88 -16.45 7.89
N ALA A 80 16.52 -15.56 7.13
CA ALA A 80 17.33 -15.93 5.98
C ALA A 80 18.50 -16.83 6.37
N ILE A 81 19.22 -16.48 7.45
CA ILE A 81 20.30 -17.31 8.01
C ILE A 81 19.75 -18.69 8.42
N ALA A 82 18.61 -18.75 9.11
CA ALA A 82 18.01 -20.02 9.51
C ALA A 82 17.64 -20.90 8.31
N PHE A 83 17.24 -20.31 7.16
CA PHE A 83 17.00 -21.08 5.94
C PHE A 83 18.29 -21.67 5.35
N GLU A 84 19.37 -20.89 5.33
CA GLU A 84 20.70 -21.37 4.90
C GLU A 84 21.21 -22.48 5.82
N GLU A 85 21.12 -22.30 7.13
CA GLU A 85 21.55 -23.29 8.12
C GLU A 85 20.74 -24.60 8.04
N VAL A 86 19.45 -24.56 7.66
CA VAL A 86 18.68 -25.77 7.37
C VAL A 86 19.16 -26.45 6.09
N HIS A 87 19.38 -25.68 5.03
CA HIS A 87 19.86 -26.19 3.75
C HIS A 87 21.21 -26.90 3.91
N ASP A 88 22.11 -26.31 4.69
CA ASP A 88 23.45 -26.84 4.94
C ASP A 88 23.48 -27.96 5.99
N GLY A 89 22.34 -28.28 6.60
CA GLY A 89 22.19 -29.34 7.60
C GLY A 89 22.76 -28.98 8.98
N VAL A 90 23.01 -27.69 9.24
CA VAL A 90 23.50 -27.16 10.52
C VAL A 90 22.41 -27.20 11.59
N ILE A 91 21.19 -26.77 11.22
CA ILE A 91 20.03 -26.83 12.11
C ILE A 91 18.94 -27.75 11.53
N ALA A 92 18.23 -28.44 12.41
CA ALA A 92 17.17 -29.33 11.98
C ALA A 92 15.92 -28.53 11.50
N PRO A 93 15.20 -29.00 10.46
CA PRO A 93 14.04 -28.28 9.91
C PRO A 93 12.94 -27.95 10.94
N ASN A 94 12.76 -28.79 11.96
CA ASN A 94 11.80 -28.54 13.04
C ASN A 94 12.16 -27.31 13.89
N VAL A 95 13.45 -27.03 14.08
CA VAL A 95 13.94 -25.84 14.79
C VAL A 95 13.63 -24.58 13.97
N ALA A 96 13.94 -24.59 12.67
CA ALA A 96 13.63 -23.47 11.80
C ALA A 96 12.11 -23.21 11.68
N ASN A 97 11.29 -24.27 11.63
CA ASN A 97 9.84 -24.14 11.65
C ASN A 97 9.32 -23.48 12.95
N ALA A 98 9.89 -23.86 14.10
CA ALA A 98 9.58 -23.20 15.37
C ALA A 98 9.93 -21.70 15.33
N MET A 99 11.12 -21.34 14.84
CA MET A 99 11.53 -19.94 14.66
C MET A 99 10.58 -19.16 13.74
N ALA A 100 10.22 -19.73 12.58
CA ALA A 100 9.29 -19.10 11.65
C ALA A 100 7.90 -18.88 12.26
N SER A 101 7.41 -19.84 13.05
CA SER A 101 6.11 -19.73 13.74
C SER A 101 6.08 -18.61 14.79
N LEU A 102 7.20 -18.36 15.47
CA LEU A 102 7.33 -17.30 16.48
C LEU A 102 7.57 -15.92 15.88
N SER A 103 8.05 -15.85 14.63
CA SER A 103 8.46 -14.60 14.01
C SER A 103 7.31 -13.62 13.82
N ARG A 104 6.13 -14.09 13.39
CA ARG A 104 4.93 -13.25 13.24
C ARG A 104 4.44 -12.63 14.56
N PRO A 105 4.20 -13.41 15.64
CA PRO A 105 3.76 -12.84 16.91
C PRO A 105 4.82 -11.92 17.54
N MET A 106 6.12 -12.23 17.39
CA MET A 106 7.19 -11.33 17.84
C MET A 106 7.17 -10.00 17.11
N LEU A 107 6.97 -10.02 15.78
CA LEU A 107 6.86 -8.79 14.98
C LEU A 107 5.67 -7.94 15.45
N ALA A 108 4.50 -8.57 15.61
CA ALA A 108 3.29 -7.88 16.07
C ALA A 108 3.49 -7.22 17.45
N LEU A 109 4.17 -7.91 18.38
CA LEU A 109 4.50 -7.36 19.69
C LEU A 109 5.44 -6.14 19.58
N ILE A 110 6.50 -6.25 18.78
CA ILE A 110 7.48 -5.18 18.59
C ILE A 110 6.82 -3.93 17.99
N THR A 111 6.02 -4.11 16.92
CA THR A 111 5.28 -3.01 16.28
C THR A 111 4.32 -2.35 17.27
N SER A 112 3.59 -3.13 18.07
CA SER A 112 2.68 -2.59 19.09
C SER A 112 3.40 -1.77 20.16
N LEU A 113 4.59 -2.22 20.60
CA LEU A 113 5.41 -1.47 21.55
C LEU A 113 5.96 -0.16 20.96
N ASP A 114 6.37 -0.16 19.69
CA ASP A 114 6.82 1.05 19.00
C ASP A 114 5.68 2.06 18.83
N GLU A 115 4.50 1.59 18.40
CA GLU A 115 3.29 2.40 18.30
C GLU A 115 2.92 3.04 19.64
N ALA A 116 2.97 2.29 20.74
CA ALA A 116 2.71 2.81 22.08
C ALA A 116 3.71 3.91 22.50
N LYS A 117 5.01 3.73 22.18
CA LYS A 117 6.03 4.76 22.43
C LYS A 117 5.77 6.03 21.63
N ARG A 118 5.43 5.88 20.34
CA ARG A 118 5.12 7.01 19.46
C ARG A 118 3.88 7.76 19.94
N LEU A 119 2.85 7.04 20.38
CA LEU A 119 1.65 7.65 20.97
C LEU A 119 1.99 8.45 22.22
N SER A 120 2.76 7.87 23.14
CA SER A 120 3.20 8.56 24.37
C SER A 120 4.01 9.83 24.06
N ALA A 121 4.88 9.80 23.05
CA ALA A 121 5.63 10.98 22.61
C ALA A 121 4.72 12.08 22.03
N VAL A 122 3.68 11.70 21.29
CA VAL A 122 2.66 12.63 20.78
C VAL A 122 1.86 13.23 21.93
N GLU A 123 1.41 12.42 22.88
CA GLU A 123 0.67 12.88 24.06
C GLU A 123 1.49 13.87 24.89
N ALA A 124 2.79 13.59 25.09
CA ALA A 124 3.70 14.51 25.77
C ALA A 124 3.87 15.84 25.00
N SER A 125 3.96 15.78 23.68
CA SER A 125 4.06 16.98 22.83
C SER A 125 2.79 17.83 22.90
N VAL A 126 1.61 17.19 22.86
CA VAL A 126 0.32 17.87 23.00
C VAL A 126 0.20 18.54 24.37
N ALA A 127 0.57 17.84 25.46
CA ALA A 127 0.56 18.42 26.81
C ALA A 127 1.45 19.67 26.89
N SER A 128 2.66 19.62 26.35
CA SER A 128 3.60 20.76 26.32
C SER A 128 3.05 21.96 25.54
N ILE A 129 2.37 21.71 24.41
CA ILE A 129 1.74 22.77 23.60
C ILE A 129 0.60 23.44 24.39
N LEU A 130 -0.25 22.65 25.05
CA LEU A 130 -1.36 23.17 25.84
C LEU A 130 -0.86 24.05 27.00
N GLU A 131 0.17 23.60 27.72
CA GLU A 131 0.80 24.40 28.79
C GLU A 131 1.38 25.72 28.27
N THR A 132 2.01 25.69 27.10
CA THR A 132 2.55 26.88 26.44
C THR A 132 1.43 27.88 26.12
N LEU A 133 0.31 27.40 25.55
CA LEU A 133 -0.86 28.21 25.20
C LEU A 133 -1.53 28.80 26.43
N GLU A 134 -1.68 28.05 27.52
CA GLU A 134 -2.19 28.56 28.80
C GLU A 134 -1.28 29.66 29.38
N SER A 135 0.05 29.47 29.31
CA SER A 135 1.00 30.50 29.76
C SER A 135 0.91 31.78 28.91
N TYR A 136 0.64 31.63 27.61
CA TYR A 136 0.46 32.77 26.70
C TYR A 136 -0.85 33.50 27.00
N GLY A 137 -1.95 32.77 27.16
CA GLY A 137 -3.25 33.34 27.53
C GLY A 137 -3.18 34.17 28.81
N ARG A 138 -2.55 33.63 29.87
CA ARG A 138 -2.35 34.35 31.14
C ARG A 138 -1.57 35.66 31.00
N ARG A 139 -0.61 35.74 30.07
CA ARG A 139 0.21 36.94 29.83
C ARG A 139 -0.51 38.01 29.01
N VAL A 140 -1.52 37.64 28.22
CA VAL A 140 -2.28 38.57 27.36
C VAL A 140 -3.48 39.16 28.10
N THR A 141 -4.04 38.45 29.08
CA THR A 141 -5.22 38.90 29.85
C THR A 141 -4.91 39.58 31.18
N GLY A 142 -3.65 39.58 31.62
CA GLY A 142 -3.17 40.25 32.85
C GLY A 142 -2.40 41.51 32.53
#